data_AF-A0A9E0JNL3-F1
#
_entry.id   AF-A0A9E0JNL3-F1
#
_cell.length_a   1.000
_cell.length_b   1.000
_cell.length_c   1.000
_cell.angle_alpha   90.00
_cell.angle_beta   90.00
_cell.angle_gamma   90.00
#
_symmetry.space_group_name_H-M   'P 1'
#
loop_
_entity.id
_entity.type
_entity.pdbx_description
1 polymer ?
#
loop_
_entity_poly.entity_id
_entity_poly.type
_entity_poly.pdbx_seq_one_letter_code
_entity_poly.pdbx_strand_id
1 'polypeptide(L)'
;MSFNNIKIKKLAKNISLTEEQTISFLFKQAKYLKSERNLLLSSYIVLDELKIEVNEKQAQELKEKSRYKTKNLIISKYMDVIIKLYQEGTGAINIAKYLKLNHKVTISRSAIDNFIKTNNVQRNG
;
A
#
# COMPACT_ATOMS: atom_id res chain seq x y z
N MET A 1 17.47 -35.21 -23.39
CA MET A 1 16.05 -34.86 -23.66
C MET A 1 15.97 -34.42 -25.10
N SER A 2 15.09 -35.03 -25.90
CA SER A 2 14.83 -34.61 -27.29
C SER A 2 13.60 -33.68 -27.29
N PHE A 3 13.73 -32.48 -27.84
CA PHE A 3 12.60 -31.56 -27.99
C PHE A 3 11.86 -31.84 -29.30
N ASN A 4 10.53 -31.75 -29.30
CA ASN A 4 9.75 -31.89 -30.51
C ASN A 4 9.99 -30.68 -31.45
N ASN A 5 10.55 -30.94 -32.64
CA ASN A 5 10.96 -29.92 -33.62
C ASN A 5 9.82 -28.98 -34.06
N ILE A 6 8.57 -29.46 -34.14
CA ILE A 6 7.42 -28.62 -34.51
C ILE A 6 7.14 -27.58 -33.41
N LYS A 7 7.32 -27.96 -32.14
CA LYS A 7 7.12 -27.06 -30.99
C LYS A 7 8.25 -26.03 -30.87
N ILE A 8 9.50 -26.41 -31.18
CA ILE A 8 10.65 -25.49 -31.18
C ILE A 8 10.48 -24.41 -32.25
N LYS A 9 10.10 -24.77 -33.48
CA LYS A 9 9.83 -23.80 -34.56
C LYS A 9 8.80 -22.75 -34.19
N LYS A 10 7.67 -23.19 -33.62
CA LYS A 10 6.60 -22.28 -33.17
C LYS A 10 7.09 -21.38 -32.04
N LEU A 11 7.84 -21.91 -31.08
CA LEU A 11 8.36 -21.15 -29.96
C LEU A 11 9.40 -20.11 -30.40
N ALA A 12 10.35 -20.51 -31.26
CA ALA A 12 11.38 -19.65 -31.84
C ALA A 12 10.77 -18.42 -32.51
N LYS A 13 9.71 -18.62 -33.31
CA LYS A 13 8.94 -17.53 -33.93
C LYS A 13 8.28 -16.61 -32.90
N ASN A 14 7.73 -17.16 -31.82
CA ASN A 14 7.00 -16.38 -30.80
C ASN A 14 7.92 -15.52 -29.92
N ILE A 15 9.16 -15.95 -29.68
CA ILE A 15 10.14 -15.23 -28.84
C ILE A 15 11.20 -14.51 -29.67
N SER A 16 11.05 -14.48 -31.00
CA SER A 16 11.96 -13.82 -31.94
C SER A 16 13.42 -14.30 -31.83
N LEU A 17 13.63 -15.61 -31.66
CA LEU A 17 14.96 -16.24 -31.64
C LEU A 17 15.08 -17.29 -32.74
N THR A 18 16.31 -17.70 -33.07
CA THR A 18 16.53 -18.87 -33.93
C THR A 18 16.20 -20.17 -33.19
N GLU A 19 16.01 -21.28 -33.91
CA GLU A 19 15.74 -22.59 -33.31
C GLU A 19 16.87 -23.02 -32.37
N GLU A 20 18.13 -22.82 -32.77
CA GLU A 20 19.32 -23.12 -31.95
C GLU A 20 19.37 -22.26 -30.67
N GLN A 21 19.12 -20.96 -30.79
CA GLN A 21 19.06 -20.04 -29.64
C GLN A 21 17.93 -20.43 -28.68
N THR A 22 16.79 -20.86 -29.22
CA THR A 22 15.64 -21.31 -28.43
C THR A 22 15.97 -22.57 -27.65
N ILE A 23 16.64 -23.55 -28.27
CA ILE A 23 17.09 -24.78 -27.59
C ILE A 23 18.10 -24.44 -26.48
N SER A 24 19.09 -23.58 -26.77
CA SER A 24 20.08 -23.13 -25.78
C SER A 24 19.44 -22.40 -24.60
N PHE A 25 18.46 -21.52 -24.88
CA PHE A 25 17.65 -20.83 -23.88
C PHE A 25 16.90 -21.83 -22.98
N LEU A 26 16.22 -22.81 -23.56
CA LEU A 26 15.47 -23.83 -22.80
C LEU A 26 16.40 -24.66 -21.89
N PHE A 27 17.60 -25.02 -22.36
CA PHE A 27 18.58 -25.71 -21.52
C PHE A 27 19.11 -24.83 -20.38
N LYS A 28 19.43 -23.57 -20.65
CA LYS A 28 19.88 -22.61 -19.63
C LYS A 28 18.78 -22.34 -18.60
N GLN A 29 17.54 -22.17 -19.05
CA GLN A 29 16.38 -21.98 -18.18
C GLN A 29 16.11 -23.22 -17.33
N ALA A 30 16.18 -24.43 -17.91
CA ALA A 30 16.04 -25.68 -17.16
C ALA A 30 17.16 -25.87 -16.12
N LYS A 31 18.40 -25.45 -16.45
CA LYS A 31 19.53 -25.45 -15.52
C LYS A 31 19.32 -24.44 -14.38
N TYR A 32 18.89 -23.22 -14.70
CA TYR A 32 18.58 -22.16 -13.75
C TYR A 32 17.44 -22.56 -12.79
N LEU A 33 16.36 -23.13 -13.33
CA LEU A 33 15.26 -23.68 -12.54
C LEU A 33 15.64 -24.91 -11.71
N LYS A 34 16.74 -25.60 -12.04
CA LYS A 34 17.29 -26.69 -11.21
C LYS A 34 18.22 -26.17 -10.11
N SER A 35 18.95 -25.08 -10.34
CA SER A 35 19.92 -24.53 -9.37
C SER A 35 19.30 -23.55 -8.37
N GLU A 36 18.25 -22.81 -8.74
CA GLU A 36 17.71 -21.68 -7.94
C GLU A 36 16.23 -21.83 -7.56
N ARG A 37 15.67 -23.04 -7.68
CA ARG A 37 14.25 -23.33 -7.38
C ARG A 37 13.80 -22.83 -6.00
N ASN A 38 14.70 -22.85 -5.01
CA ASN A 38 14.43 -22.34 -3.68
C ASN A 38 14.48 -20.80 -3.63
N LEU A 39 15.41 -20.14 -4.30
CA LEU A 39 15.56 -18.68 -4.23
C LEU A 39 14.38 -17.94 -4.88
N LEU A 40 13.93 -18.37 -6.06
CA LEU A 40 12.79 -17.74 -6.74
C LEU A 40 11.48 -17.97 -5.97
N LEU A 41 11.27 -19.20 -5.47
CA LEU A 41 10.08 -19.55 -4.71
C LEU A 41 10.06 -18.84 -3.35
N SER A 42 11.18 -18.83 -2.62
CA SER A 42 11.33 -18.07 -1.38
C SER A 42 11.14 -16.58 -1.58
N SER A 43 11.68 -16.01 -2.66
CA SER A 43 11.44 -14.59 -2.99
C SER A 43 9.97 -14.31 -3.28
N TYR A 44 9.27 -15.23 -3.96
CA TYR A 44 7.83 -15.10 -4.21
C TYR A 44 7.01 -15.19 -2.93
N ILE A 45 7.34 -16.12 -2.03
CA ILE A 45 6.70 -16.26 -0.70
C ILE A 45 6.89 -14.98 0.11
N VAL A 46 8.13 -14.46 0.20
CA VAL A 46 8.41 -13.20 0.91
C VAL A 46 7.64 -12.02 0.30
N LEU A 47 7.54 -11.94 -1.03
CA LEU A 47 6.74 -10.91 -1.69
C LEU A 47 5.24 -11.03 -1.40
N ASP A 48 4.73 -12.25 -1.26
CA ASP A 48 3.33 -12.50 -0.93
C ASP A 48 3.03 -12.15 0.53
N GLU A 49 3.90 -12.54 1.46
CA GLU A 49 3.85 -12.16 2.87
C GLU A 49 3.87 -10.63 3.03
N LEU A 50 4.79 -9.94 2.35
CA LEU A 50 4.85 -8.47 2.37
C LEU A 50 3.58 -7.82 1.82
N LYS A 51 2.95 -8.39 0.80
CA LYS A 51 1.66 -7.90 0.27
C LYS A 51 0.53 -8.11 1.28
N ILE A 52 0.49 -9.26 1.94
CA ILE A 52 -0.48 -9.54 2.99
C ILE A 52 -0.31 -8.53 4.13
N GLU A 53 0.91 -8.30 4.61
CA GLU A 53 1.18 -7.32 5.67
C GLU A 53 0.77 -5.90 5.29
N VAL A 54 1.04 -5.47 4.05
CA VAL A 54 0.63 -4.15 3.56
C VAL A 54 -0.89 -4.04 3.49
N ASN A 55 -1.57 -5.08 3.00
CA ASN A 55 -3.03 -5.10 2.93
C ASN A 55 -3.67 -5.10 4.32
N GLU A 56 -3.11 -5.85 5.27
CA GLU A 56 -3.56 -5.86 6.66
C GLU A 56 -3.36 -4.51 7.33
N LYS A 57 -2.21 -3.85 7.15
CA LYS A 57 -1.96 -2.49 7.64
C LYS A 57 -2.95 -1.49 7.04
N GLN A 58 -3.18 -1.54 5.73
CA GLN A 58 -4.17 -0.68 5.07
C GLN A 58 -5.59 -0.94 5.57
N ALA A 59 -5.97 -2.20 5.77
CA ALA A 59 -7.26 -2.57 6.33
C ALA A 59 -7.41 -2.09 7.78
N GLN A 60 -6.34 -2.16 8.58
CA GLN A 60 -6.29 -1.63 9.94
C GLN A 60 -6.45 -0.10 9.95
N GLU A 61 -5.69 0.62 9.12
CA GLU A 61 -5.80 2.08 8.96
C GLU A 61 -7.20 2.49 8.49
N LEU A 62 -7.80 1.75 7.57
CA LEU A 62 -9.18 1.97 7.11
C LEU A 62 -10.19 1.75 8.23
N LYS A 63 -10.02 0.70 9.04
CA LYS A 63 -10.86 0.45 10.23
C LYS A 63 -10.71 1.59 11.24
N GLU A 64 -9.49 2.04 11.52
CA GLU A 64 -9.23 3.17 12.42
C GLU A 64 -9.84 4.48 11.89
N LYS A 65 -9.71 4.75 10.59
CA LYS A 65 -10.33 5.92 9.95
C LYS A 65 -11.85 5.84 9.96
N SER A 66 -12.43 4.65 9.80
CA SER A 66 -13.89 4.43 9.85
C SER A 66 -14.50 4.66 11.23
N ARG A 67 -13.68 4.66 12.29
CA ARG A 67 -14.10 4.98 13.66
C ARG A 67 -14.65 6.39 13.79
N TYR A 68 -14.18 7.31 12.96
CA TYR A 68 -14.47 8.72 13.04
C TYR A 68 -15.35 9.17 11.87
N LYS A 69 -16.53 9.70 12.19
CA LYS A 69 -17.56 10.12 11.23
C LYS A 69 -17.57 11.64 11.08
N THR A 70 -17.52 12.11 9.83
CA THR A 70 -17.71 13.52 9.51
C THR A 70 -18.28 13.70 8.10
N LYS A 71 -19.18 14.66 7.93
CA LYS A 71 -19.67 15.10 6.60
C LYS A 71 -18.80 16.21 6.01
N ASN A 72 -17.91 16.81 6.79
CA ASN A 72 -17.05 17.89 6.34
C ASN A 72 -15.80 17.31 5.65
N LEU A 73 -15.70 17.51 4.34
CA LEU A 73 -14.60 17.00 3.50
C LEU A 73 -13.22 17.49 3.97
N ILE A 74 -13.13 18.72 4.46
CA ILE A 74 -11.87 19.29 4.93
C ILE A 74 -11.46 18.59 6.24
N ILE A 75 -12.41 18.41 7.17
CA ILE A 75 -12.14 17.64 8.40
C ILE A 75 -11.78 16.19 8.06
N SER A 76 -12.49 15.56 7.13
CA SER A 76 -12.19 14.19 6.69
C SER A 76 -10.76 14.06 6.15
N LYS A 77 -10.28 15.07 5.41
CA LYS A 77 -8.93 15.07 4.84
C LYS A 77 -7.83 15.24 5.90
N TYR A 78 -8.08 16.02 6.94
CA TYR A 78 -7.11 16.32 8.01
C TYR A 78 -7.47 15.66 9.34
N MET A 79 -8.28 14.61 9.30
CA MET A 79 -8.89 13.98 10.46
C MET A 79 -7.83 13.45 11.43
N ASP A 80 -6.84 12.73 10.90
CA ASP A 80 -5.76 12.13 11.67
C ASP A 80 -4.94 13.21 12.41
N VAL A 81 -4.67 14.34 11.74
CA VAL A 81 -3.95 15.48 12.32
C VAL A 81 -4.76 16.15 13.43
N ILE A 82 -6.06 16.36 13.20
CA ILE A 82 -6.98 16.96 14.19
C ILE A 82 -7.06 16.09 15.44
N ILE A 83 -7.23 14.77 15.28
CA ILE A 83 -7.33 13.83 16.40
C ILE A 83 -6.02 13.81 17.19
N LYS A 84 -4.89 13.64 16.49
CA LYS A 84 -3.56 13.60 17.12
C LYS A 84 -3.30 14.83 17.97
N LEU A 85 -3.44 16.03 17.38
CA LEU A 85 -3.20 17.28 18.10
C LEU A 85 -4.13 17.45 19.30
N TYR A 86 -5.40 17.03 19.18
CA TYR A 86 -6.35 17.09 20.28
C TYR A 86 -6.00 16.11 21.41
N GLN A 87 -5.60 14.89 21.07
CA GLN A 87 -5.13 13.88 22.02
C GLN A 87 -3.88 14.33 22.77
N GLU A 88 -2.99 15.07 22.11
CA GLU A 88 -1.81 15.73 22.69
C GLU A 88 -2.15 16.98 23.54
N GLY A 89 -3.44 17.28 23.75
CA GLY A 89 -3.92 18.36 24.61
C GLY A 89 -4.16 19.70 23.91
N THR A 90 -3.92 19.79 22.60
CA THR A 90 -4.12 21.02 21.84
C THR A 90 -5.61 21.36 21.72
N GLY A 91 -6.01 22.58 22.10
CA GLY A 91 -7.38 23.05 21.94
C GLY A 91 -7.77 23.34 20.49
N ALA A 92 -9.06 23.26 20.14
CA ALA A 92 -9.57 23.42 18.78
C ALA A 92 -9.14 24.73 18.08
N ILE A 93 -8.99 25.82 18.84
CA ILE A 93 -8.49 27.11 18.30
C ILE A 93 -7.05 26.95 17.78
N ASN A 94 -6.19 26.29 18.54
CA ASN A 94 -4.79 26.11 18.19
C ASN A 94 -4.64 25.09 17.06
N ILE A 95 -5.50 24.05 17.02
CA ILE A 95 -5.59 23.13 15.88
C ILE A 95 -5.99 23.88 14.60
N ALA A 96 -7.01 24.75 14.66
CA ALA A 96 -7.41 25.56 13.51
C ALA A 96 -6.27 26.46 13.01
N LYS A 97 -5.54 27.10 13.92
CA LYS A 97 -4.35 27.92 13.59
C LYS A 97 -3.24 27.06 12.98
N TYR A 98 -2.97 25.89 13.54
CA TYR A 98 -1.97 24.96 13.03
C TYR A 98 -2.26 24.54 11.59
N LEU A 99 -3.51 24.17 11.30
CA LEU A 99 -3.93 23.78 9.95
C LEU A 99 -3.83 24.94 8.95
N LYS A 100 -4.13 26.16 9.39
CA LYS A 100 -3.97 27.36 8.55
C LYS A 100 -2.50 27.64 8.23
N LEU A 101 -1.61 27.51 9.21
CA LEU A 101 -0.19 27.82 9.04
C LEU A 101 0.55 26.74 8.23
N ASN A 102 0.35 25.47 8.59
CA ASN A 102 1.14 24.37 8.02
C ASN A 102 0.53 23.76 6.75
N HIS A 103 -0.80 23.84 6.60
CA HIS A 103 -1.51 23.21 5.48
C HIS A 103 -2.30 24.21 4.63
N LYS A 104 -2.23 25.52 4.93
CA LYS A 104 -2.97 26.60 4.24
C LYS A 104 -4.48 26.35 4.18
N VAL A 105 -5.03 25.66 5.19
CA VAL A 105 -6.43 25.27 5.24
C VAL A 105 -7.15 26.00 6.36
N THR A 106 -8.29 26.61 6.04
CA THR A 106 -9.12 27.30 7.03
C THR A 106 -10.26 26.39 7.48
N ILE A 107 -10.28 26.03 8.76
CA ILE A 107 -11.39 25.32 9.41
C ILE A 107 -11.82 26.15 10.61
N SER A 108 -13.13 26.33 10.81
CA SER A 108 -13.62 27.04 11.98
C SER A 108 -13.38 26.20 13.25
N ARG A 109 -13.13 26.88 14.37
CA ARG A 109 -13.06 26.26 15.69
C ARG A 109 -14.30 25.39 15.96
N SER A 110 -15.50 25.93 15.69
CA SER A 110 -16.76 25.23 15.93
C SER A 110 -16.89 23.93 15.15
N ALA A 111 -16.37 23.87 13.93
CA ALA A 111 -16.39 22.65 13.13
C ALA A 111 -15.47 21.56 13.74
N ILE A 112 -14.31 21.95 14.25
CA ILE A 112 -13.39 21.04 14.96
C ILE A 112 -14.01 20.57 16.29
N ASP A 113 -14.57 21.49 17.09
CA ASP A 113 -15.24 21.16 18.35
C ASP A 113 -16.42 20.20 18.13
N ASN A 114 -17.24 20.44 17.10
CA ASN A 114 -18.35 19.55 16.75
C ASN A 114 -17.86 18.17 16.32
N PHE A 115 -16.80 18.10 15.52
CA PHE A 115 -16.20 16.84 15.10
C PHE A 115 -15.69 16.02 16.30
N ILE A 116 -14.93 16.65 17.20
CA ILE A 116 -14.40 16.01 18.42
C ILE A 116 -15.53 15.47 19.28
N LYS A 117 -16.55 16.29 19.54
CA LYS A 117 -17.72 15.90 20.35
C LYS A 117 -18.52 14.76 19.72
N THR A 118 -18.84 14.87 18.44
CA THR A 118 -19.62 13.85 17.71
C THR A 118 -18.94 12.48 17.76
N ASN A 119 -17.61 12.48 17.79
CA ASN A 119 -16.79 11.28 17.76
C ASN A 119 -16.24 10.85 19.12
N ASN A 120 -16.61 11.52 20.20
CA ASN A 120 -16.13 11.25 21.56
C ASN A 120 -14.59 11.10 21.63
N VAL A 121 -13.86 11.94 20.91
CA VAL A 121 -12.39 11.90 20.93
C VAL A 121 -11.92 12.33 22.31
N GLN A 122 -11.23 11.44 23.02
CA GLN A 122 -10.69 11.72 24.34
C GLN A 122 -9.29 12.31 24.25
N ARG A 123 -8.90 13.08 25.28
CA ARG A 123 -7.52 13.52 25.45
C ARG A 123 -6.72 12.39 26.08
N ASN A 124 -5.46 12.25 25.65
CA ASN A 124 -4.52 11.45 26.41
C ASN A 124 -4.06 12.35 27.56
N GLY A 125 -4.60 12.09 28.76
CA GLY A 125 -4.20 12.78 29.98
C GLY A 125 -2.78 12.42 30.40
#